data_AF-A0A2S7X6S8-F1
#
_entry.id   AF-A0A2S7X6S8-F1
#
_cell.length_a   1.000
_cell.length_b   1.000
_cell.length_c   1.000
_cell.angle_alpha   90.00
_cell.angle_beta   90.00
_cell.angle_gamma   90.00
#
_symmetry.space_group_name_H-M   'P 1'
#
loop_
_entity.id
_entity.type
_entity.pdbx_description
1 polymer ?
#
loop_
_entity_poly.entity_id
_entity_poly.type
_entity_poly.pdbx_seq_one_letter_code
_entity_poly.pdbx_strand_id
1 'polypeptide(L)'
;MLPTKKSYSIALVLTLWLGPIGLAYSSIELSIILTLLSLAFLPKIIVLVFCWFGSTLLSFHYVGKYNYKIERELESIEFSNDL
;
A
#
# COMPACT_ATOMS: atom_id res chain seq x y z
N MET A 1 -7.15 -16.70 33.20
CA MET A 1 -6.02 -16.45 32.28
C MET A 1 -6.34 -15.20 31.47
N LEU A 2 -5.65 -14.08 31.69
CA LEU A 2 -5.85 -12.90 30.85
C LEU A 2 -5.19 -13.14 29.48
N PRO A 3 -5.91 -12.92 28.36
CA PRO A 3 -5.33 -13.05 27.03
C PRO A 3 -4.22 -12.00 26.85
N THR A 4 -3.02 -12.46 26.52
CA THR A 4 -1.87 -11.60 26.22
C THR A 4 -2.20 -10.70 25.02
N LYS A 5 -1.60 -9.50 24.95
CA LYS A 5 -1.85 -8.51 23.86
C LYS A 5 -1.75 -9.09 22.44
N LYS A 6 -0.96 -10.16 22.26
CA LYS A 6 -0.79 -10.89 21.00
C LYS A 6 -2.04 -11.67 20.59
N SER A 7 -2.79 -12.22 21.55
CA SER A 7 -4.04 -12.96 21.33
C SER A 7 -5.17 -12.04 20.85
N TYR A 8 -5.23 -10.82 21.38
CA TYR A 8 -6.22 -9.81 20.94
C TYR A 8 -6.05 -9.42 19.47
N SER A 9 -4.82 -9.26 18.99
CA SER A 9 -4.56 -8.92 17.58
C SER A 9 -4.95 -10.06 16.64
N ILE A 10 -4.62 -11.30 17.00
CA ILE A 10 -5.04 -12.50 16.25
C ILE A 10 -6.57 -12.61 16.23
N ALA A 11 -7.24 -12.37 17.36
CA ALA A 11 -8.69 -12.42 17.45
C ALA A 11 -9.36 -11.30 16.61
N LEU A 12 -8.74 -10.12 16.54
CA LEU A 12 -9.20 -9.02 15.69
C LEU A 12 -9.09 -9.38 14.21
N VAL A 13 -7.95 -9.94 13.78
CA VAL A 13 -7.74 -10.36 12.39
C VAL A 13 -8.71 -11.47 12.01
N LEU A 14 -8.88 -12.48 12.88
CA LEU A 14 -9.88 -13.53 12.66
C LEU A 14 -11.30 -12.95 12.60
N THR A 15 -11.68 -12.05 13.50
CA THR A 15 -13.02 -11.45 13.50
C THR A 15 -13.25 -10.59 12.26
N LEU A 16 -12.23 -9.85 11.80
CA LEU A 16 -12.31 -9.01 10.62
C LEU A 16 -12.45 -9.85 9.33
N TRP A 17 -11.81 -11.02 9.25
CA TRP A 17 -11.88 -11.91 8.09
C TRP A 17 -13.05 -12.88 8.15
N LEU A 18 -13.23 -13.60 9.25
CA LEU A 18 -14.30 -14.59 9.43
C LEU A 18 -15.65 -13.96 9.78
N GLY A 19 -15.70 -12.73 10.31
CA GLY A 19 -16.96 -12.06 10.63
C GLY A 19 -17.81 -11.79 9.38
N PRO A 20 -17.29 -11.13 8.35
CA PRO A 20 -18.00 -10.93 7.09
C PRO A 20 -18.33 -12.25 6.37
N ILE A 21 -17.41 -13.22 6.39
CA ILE A 21 -17.61 -14.54 5.78
C ILE A 21 -18.71 -15.33 6.51
N GLY A 22 -18.74 -15.27 7.84
CA GLY A 22 -19.78 -15.89 8.66
C GLY A 22 -21.14 -15.21 8.50
N LEU A 23 -21.16 -13.89 8.31
CA LEU A 23 -22.35 -13.11 7.96
C LEU A 23 -22.92 -13.51 6.60
N ALA A 24 -22.05 -13.74 5.61
CA ALA A 24 -22.45 -14.20 4.29
C ALA A 24 -23.00 -15.64 4.30
N TYR A 25 -22.56 -16.49 5.23
CA TYR A 25 -23.05 -17.87 5.39
C TYR A 25 -24.37 -17.95 6.18
N SER A 26 -24.58 -17.05 7.14
CA SER A 26 -25.74 -17.06 8.04
C SER A 26 -27.03 -16.59 7.37
N SER A 27 -26.96 -15.60 6.47
CA SER A 27 -28.15 -15.06 5.81
C SER A 27 -27.85 -14.50 4.41
N ILE A 28 -28.69 -14.87 3.44
CA ILE A 28 -28.56 -14.48 2.02
C ILE A 28 -28.64 -12.96 1.87
N GLU A 29 -29.48 -12.30 2.66
CA GLU A 29 -29.69 -10.85 2.64
C GLU A 29 -28.41 -10.08 3.04
N LEU A 30 -27.73 -10.56 4.09
CA LEU A 30 -26.48 -9.97 4.59
C LEU A 30 -25.31 -10.22 3.63
N SER A 31 -25.30 -11.37 2.97
CA SER A 31 -24.32 -11.67 1.91
C SER A 31 -24.40 -10.70 0.73
N ILE A 32 -25.62 -10.35 0.29
CA ILE A 32 -25.84 -9.39 -0.81
C ILE A 32 -25.34 -8.00 -0.44
N ILE A 33 -25.67 -7.52 0.76
CA ILE A 33 -25.21 -6.22 1.26
C ILE A 33 -23.68 -6.17 1.33
N LEU A 34 -23.06 -7.23 1.85
CA LEU A 34 -21.62 -7.33 1.96
C LEU A 34 -20.93 -7.36 0.58
N THR A 35 -21.55 -8.01 -0.40
CA THR A 35 -21.06 -8.07 -1.78
C THR A 35 -21.11 -6.69 -2.44
N LEU A 36 -22.21 -5.95 -2.30
CA LEU A 36 -22.34 -4.60 -2.81
C LEU A 36 -21.35 -3.64 -2.15
N LEU A 37 -21.18 -3.76 -0.83
CA LEU A 37 -20.22 -2.96 -0.08
C LEU A 37 -18.80 -3.25 -0.56
N SER A 38 -18.43 -4.53 -0.68
CA SER A 38 -17.13 -4.94 -1.20
C SER A 38 -16.90 -4.36 -2.60
N LEU A 39 -17.88 -4.47 -3.50
CA LEU A 39 -17.80 -3.93 -4.87
C LEU A 39 -17.65 -2.40 -4.90
N ALA A 40 -18.17 -1.67 -3.90
CA ALA A 40 -18.01 -0.23 -3.80
C ALA A 40 -16.62 0.21 -3.27
N PHE A 41 -15.98 -0.62 -2.44
CA PHE A 41 -14.67 -0.32 -1.85
C PHE A 41 -13.49 -0.83 -2.67
N LEU A 42 -13.64 -1.96 -3.36
CA LEU A 42 -12.60 -2.60 -4.17
C LEU A 42 -11.96 -1.64 -5.21
N PRO A 43 -12.73 -0.82 -5.97
CA PRO A 43 -12.16 0.12 -6.92
C PRO A 43 -11.30 1.19 -6.24
N LYS A 44 -11.72 1.66 -5.06
CA LYS A 44 -11.00 2.69 -4.31
C LYS A 44 -9.64 2.19 -3.86
N ILE A 45 -9.58 0.95 -3.37
CA ILE A 45 -8.33 0.32 -2.96
C ILE A 45 -7.40 0.14 -4.16
N ILE A 46 -7.93 -0.35 -5.29
CA ILE A 46 -7.16 -0.52 -6.53
C ILE A 46 -6.56 0.81 -6.99
N VAL A 47 -7.37 1.86 -7.10
CA VAL A 47 -6.90 3.20 -7.53
C VAL A 47 -5.81 3.72 -6.60
N LEU A 48 -5.97 3.54 -5.28
CA LEU A 48 -4.99 4.01 -4.31
C LEU A 48 -3.65 3.26 -4.44
N VAL A 49 -3.68 1.95 -4.66
CA VAL A 49 -2.49 1.12 -4.90
C VAL A 49 -1.80 1.51 -6.20
N PHE A 50 -2.54 1.70 -7.29
CA PHE A 50 -1.98 2.15 -8.57
C PHE A 50 -1.40 3.56 -8.48
N CYS A 51 -2.08 4.49 -7.80
CA CYS A 51 -1.60 5.84 -7.56
C CYS A 51 -0.30 5.82 -6.75
N TRP A 52 -0.25 5.02 -5.67
CA TRP A 52 0.93 4.83 -4.86
C TRP A 52 2.10 4.28 -5.68
N PHE A 53 1.87 3.21 -6.45
CA PHE A 53 2.92 2.60 -7.26
C PHE A 53 3.43 3.55 -8.36
N GLY A 54 2.51 4.27 -9.03
CA GLY A 54 2.86 5.29 -10.01
C GLY A 54 3.70 6.42 -9.41
N SER A 55 3.30 6.93 -8.24
CA SER A 55 4.03 7.97 -7.51
C SER A 55 5.44 7.50 -7.13
N THR A 56 5.58 6.28 -6.64
CA THR A 56 6.88 5.69 -6.28
C THR A 56 7.80 5.56 -7.48
N LEU A 57 7.31 5.03 -8.60
CA LEU A 57 8.11 4.90 -9.84
C LEU A 57 8.54 6.26 -10.39
N LEU A 58 7.62 7.22 -10.39
CA LEU A 58 7.88 8.57 -10.87
C LEU A 58 8.97 9.24 -10.01
N SER A 59 8.88 9.09 -8.68
CA SER A 59 9.87 9.59 -7.73
C SER A 59 11.27 9.02 -8.03
N PHE A 60 11.39 7.71 -8.21
CA PHE A 60 12.67 7.08 -8.53
C PHE A 60 13.26 7.58 -9.85
N HIS A 61 12.42 7.78 -10.88
CA HIS A 61 12.90 8.29 -12.17
C HIS A 61 13.45 9.72 -12.07
N TYR A 62 12.77 10.61 -11.34
CA TYR A 62 13.24 11.99 -11.15
C TYR A 62 14.48 12.07 -10.26
N VAL A 63 14.54 11.31 -9.17
CA VAL A 63 15.71 11.26 -8.28
C VAL A 63 16.92 10.73 -9.02
N GLY A 64 16.78 9.65 -9.80
CA GLY A 64 17.88 9.13 -10.62
C GLY A 64 18.41 10.14 -11.63
N LYS A 65 17.51 10.84 -12.34
CA LYS A 65 17.89 11.89 -13.30
C LYS A 65 18.60 13.07 -12.62
N TYR A 66 18.15 13.46 -11.44
CA TYR A 66 18.77 14.54 -10.67
C TYR A 66 20.17 14.16 -10.19
N ASN A 67 20.33 12.97 -9.61
CA ASN A 67 21.62 12.47 -9.14
C ASN A 67 22.64 12.36 -10.27
N TYR A 68 22.24 11.86 -11.45
CA TYR A 68 23.14 11.79 -12.61
C TYR A 68 23.60 13.18 -13.10
N LYS A 69 22.76 14.22 -12.96
CA LYS A 69 23.13 15.59 -13.31
C LYS A 69 24.14 16.16 -12.31
N ILE A 70 23.93 15.93 -11.01
CA ILE A 70 24.84 16.33 -9.95
C ILE A 70 26.21 15.65 -10.11
N GLU A 71 26.23 14.35 -10.38
CA GLU A 71 27.47 13.57 -10.53
C GLU A 71 28.34 14.08 -11.67
N ARG A 72 27.73 14.38 -12.84
CA ARG A 72 28.46 15.01 -13.96
C ARG A 72 28.98 16.40 -13.66
N GLU A 73 28.22 17.22 -12.92
CA GLU A 73 28.69 18.55 -12.52
C GLU A 73 29.87 18.43 -11.55
N LEU A 74 29.83 17.45 -10.64
CA LEU A 74 30.89 17.20 -9.67
C LEU A 74 32.18 16.71 -10.34
N GLU A 75 32.09 15.76 -11.30
CA GLU A 75 33.23 15.33 -12.13
C GLU A 75 33.86 16.51 -12.91
N SER A 76 33.04 17.43 -13.43
CA SER A 76 33.54 18.60 -14.16
C SER A 76 34.30 19.60 -13.28
N ILE A 77 33.89 19.73 -12.02
CA ILE A 77 34.55 20.60 -11.02
C ILE A 77 35.87 19.97 -10.57
N GLU A 78 35.90 18.65 -10.36
CA GLU A 78 37.12 17.92 -10.01
C GLU A 78 38.17 18.04 -11.12
N PHE A 79 37.78 17.80 -12.38
CA PHE A 79 38.67 17.98 -13.53
C PHE A 79 39.16 19.44 -13.71
N SER A 80 38.37 20.43 -13.31
CA SER A 80 38.78 21.84 -13.34
C SER A 80 39.73 22.23 -12.20
N ASN A 81 39.73 21.52 -11.07
CA ASN A 81 40.64 21.78 -9.95
C ASN A 81 42.00 21.07 -10.12
N ASP A 82 42.05 20.01 -10.92
CA ASP A 82 43.28 19.28 -11.26
C ASP A 82 44.12 19.93 -12.38
N LEU A 83 43.60 20.99 -13.03
CA LEU A 83 44.24 21.74 -14.12
C LEU A 83 44.87 23.05 -13.63
#